data_AF-A0A5Y7DAH6-F1
#
_entry.id   AF-A0A5Y7DAH6-F1
#
_cell.length_a   1.000
_cell.length_b   1.000
_cell.length_c   1.000
_cell.angle_alpha   90.00
_cell.angle_beta   90.00
_cell.angle_gamma   90.00
#
_symmetry.space_group_name_H-M   'P 1'
#
loop_
_entity.id
_entity.type
_entity.pdbx_description
1 polymer ?
#
loop_
_entity_poly.entity_id
_entity_poly.type
_entity_poly.pdbx_seq_one_letter_code
_entity_poly.pdbx_strand_id
1 'polypeptide(L)' 'MLHTRVVGDLEKRLPVTLEKMVEYVESNRKEIITPIFIVLNYVENVPYVDVCVGIDPYDE' A
#
# COMPACT_ATOMS: atom_id res chain seq x y z
N MET A 1 -10.01 -0.06 4.59
CA MET A 1 -8.74 0.59 4.18
C MET A 1 -7.60 -0.39 4.40
N LEU A 2 -6.85 -0.71 3.34
CA LEU A 2 -5.55 -1.39 3.47
C LEU A 2 -4.47 -0.35 3.67
N HIS A 3 -3.62 -0.58 4.67
CA HIS A 3 -2.48 0.26 4.96
C HIS A 3 -1.25 -0.63 5.16
N THR A 4 -0.15 -0.26 4.53
CA THR A 4 1.15 -0.89 4.75
C THR A 4 2.24 0.15 4.75
N ARG A 5 3.38 -0.21 5.36
CA ARG A 5 4.54 0.65 5.50
C ARG A 5 5.75 0.01 4.84
N VAL A 6 6.40 0.75 3.95
CA VAL A 6 7.63 0.35 3.27
C VAL A 6 8.81 1.12 3.85
N VAL A 7 9.71 0.41 4.53
CA VAL A 7 10.93 0.97 5.14
C VAL A 7 12.16 0.43 4.40
N GLY A 8 13.23 1.23 4.30
CA GLY A 8 14.53 0.80 3.76
C GLY A 8 14.72 1.23 2.30
N ASP A 9 15.31 0.34 1.48
CA ASP A 9 15.55 0.59 0.04
C ASP A 9 14.21 0.67 -0.72
N LEU A 10 13.69 1.89 -0.87
CA LEU A 10 12.38 2.16 -1.46
C LEU A 10 12.33 1.79 -2.95
N GLU A 11 13.42 1.96 -3.71
CA GLU A 11 13.48 1.59 -5.13
C GLU A 11 13.20 0.09 -5.34
N LYS A 12 13.73 -0.75 -4.44
CA LYS A 12 13.52 -2.21 -4.54
C LYS A 12 12.26 -2.68 -3.83
N ARG A 13 11.92 -2.09 -2.68
CA ARG A 13 10.85 -2.60 -1.81
C ARG A 13 9.46 -2.09 -2.18
N LEU A 14 9.35 -0.87 -2.73
CA LEU A 14 8.07 -0.29 -3.08
C LEU A 14 7.37 -1.06 -4.21
N PRO A 15 8.02 -1.43 -5.33
CA PRO A 15 7.37 -2.21 -6.40
C PRO A 15 6.85 -3.56 -5.89
N VAL A 16 7.66 -4.30 -5.13
CA VAL A 16 7.28 -5.60 -4.54
C VAL A 16 6.10 -5.46 -3.58
N THR A 17 6.03 -4.36 -2.83
CA THR A 17 4.91 -4.11 -1.90
C THR A 17 3.62 -3.80 -2.66
N LEU A 18 3.72 -3.02 -3.74
CA LEU A 18 2.57 -2.71 -4.59
C LEU A 18 2.02 -3.98 -5.27
N GLU A 19 2.90 -4.83 -5.82
CA GLU A 19 2.50 -6.12 -6.41
C GLU A 19 1.72 -6.99 -5.41
N LYS A 20 2.21 -7.12 -4.18
CA LYS A 20 1.53 -7.88 -3.13
C LYS A 20 0.18 -7.28 -2.73
N MET A 21 0.05 -5.95 -2.76
CA MET A 21 -1.24 -5.31 -2.48
C MET A 21 -2.24 -5.56 -3.59
N VAL A 22 -1.81 -5.51 -4.85
CA VAL A 22 -2.65 -5.87 -6.00
C VAL A 22 -3.09 -7.33 -5.90
N GLU A 23 -2.14 -8.25 -5.68
CA GLU A 23 -2.44 -9.68 -5.51
C GLU A 23 -3.44 -9.93 -4.37
N TYR A 24 -3.29 -9.23 -3.24
CA TYR A 24 -4.23 -9.32 -2.13
C TYR A 24 -5.63 -8.83 -2.53
N VAL A 25 -5.73 -7.70 -3.21
CA VAL A 25 -7.02 -7.15 -3.68
C VAL A 25 -7.69 -8.14 -4.64
N GLU A 26 -6.96 -8.61 -5.65
CA GLU A 26 -7.48 -9.55 -6.66
C GLU A 26 -7.91 -10.88 -6.04
N SER A 27 -7.09 -11.44 -5.14
CA SER A 27 -7.37 -12.72 -4.47
C SER A 27 -8.58 -12.66 -3.55
N ASN A 28 -8.86 -11.48 -2.99
CA ASN A 28 -10.02 -11.25 -2.12
C ASN A 28 -11.20 -10.63 -2.87
N ARG A 29 -11.14 -10.51 -4.21
CA ARG A 29 -12.15 -9.85 -5.06
C ARG A 29 -12.57 -8.46 -4.59
N LYS A 30 -11.64 -7.74 -3.94
CA LYS A 30 -11.92 -6.45 -3.33
C LYS A 30 -11.99 -5.35 -4.40
N GLU A 31 -13.01 -4.52 -4.36
CA GLU A 31 -13.15 -3.35 -5.23
C GLU A 31 -12.35 -2.18 -4.62
N ILE A 32 -11.44 -1.62 -5.41
CA ILE A 32 -10.65 -0.46 -5.00
C ILE A 32 -11.45 0.80 -5.33
N ILE A 33 -11.76 1.60 -4.31
CA ILE A 33 -12.54 2.84 -4.45
C ILE A 33 -11.68 4.11 -4.35
N THR A 34 -10.42 4.00 -3.92
CA THR A 34 -9.50 5.15 -3.93
C THR A 34 -8.21 4.83 -4.67
N PRO A 35 -7.57 5.84 -5.28
CA PRO A 35 -6.20 5.71 -5.77
C PRO A 35 -5.25 5.21 -4.69
N ILE A 36 -4.16 4.56 -5.09
CA ILE A 36 -3.07 4.19 -4.19
C ILE A 36 -2.34 5.47 -3.77
N PHE A 37 -2.32 5.77 -2.48
CA PHE A 37 -1.56 6.91 -1.94
C PHE A 37 -0.20 6.45 -1.45
N ILE A 38 0.85 7.18 -1.82
CA ILE A 38 2.25 6.93 -1.44
C ILE A 38 2.71 8.19 -0.71
N VAL A 39 2.88 8.11 0.61
CA VAL A 39 3.31 9.25 1.44
C VAL A 39 4.72 8.99 1.94
N LEU A 40 5.69 9.79 1.48
CA LEU A 40 7.05 9.77 2.00
C LEU A 40 7.07 10.44 3.37
N ASN A 41 7.50 9.68 4.38
CA ASN A 41 7.61 10.10 5.77
C ASN A 41 8.98 9.75 6.34
N TYR A 42 9.28 10.34 7.50
CA TYR A 42 10.52 10.11 8.24
C TYR A 42 10.21 9.86 9.72
N VAL A 43 10.74 8.76 10.26
CA VAL A 43 10.76 8.49 11.71
C VAL A 43 12.23 8.30 12.08
N GLU A 44 12.72 9.10 13.03
CA GLU A 44 14.10 9.01 13.53
C GLU A 44 15.16 9.07 12.40
N ASN A 45 14.93 9.93 11.39
CA ASN A 45 15.76 10.06 10.17
C ASN A 45 15.76 8.86 9.21
N VAL A 46 14.90 7.85 9.43
CA VAL A 46 14.72 6.75 8.49
C VAL A 46 13.56 7.07 7.55
N PRO A 47 13.79 7.19 6.23
CA PRO A 47 12.72 7.38 5.26
C PRO A 47 11.87 6.11 5.16
N TYR A 48 10.57 6.30 5.10
CA TYR A 48 9.63 5.24 4.79
C TYR A 48 8.46 5.80 3.98
N VAL A 49 7.72 4.90 3.33
CA VAL A 49 6.52 5.23 2.59
C VAL A 49 5.34 4.53 3.24
N ASP A 50 4.30 5.29 3.57
CA ASP A 50 2.98 4.71 3.84
C ASP A 50 2.25 4.53 2.51
N VAL A 51 1.78 3.30 2.26
CA VAL A 51 0.96 2.95 1.11
C VAL A 51 -0.45 2.67 1.58
N CYS A 52 -1.42 3.46 1.11
CA CYS A 52 -2.83 3.35 1.50
C CYS A 52 -3.70 3.05 0.29
N VAL A 53 -4.61 2.08 0.44
CA VAL A 53 -5.61 1.72 -0.57
C VAL A 53 -6.99 1.68 0.09
N GLY A 54 -7.90 2.48 -0.44
CA GLY A 54 -9.31 2.45 -0.09
C GLY A 54 -9.98 1.27 -0.79
N ILE A 55 -10.60 0.40 0.01
CA ILE A 55 -11.43 -0.71 -0.47
C ILE A 55 -12.88 -0.32 -0.22
N ASP A 56 -13.77 -0.71 -1.12
CA ASP A 56 -15.21 -0.56 -0.92
C ASP A 56 -15.65 -1.27 0.38
N PRO A 57 -16.19 -0.55 1.38
CA PRO A 57 -16.68 -1.17 2.60
C PRO A 57 -17.96 -2.02 2.40
N TYR A 58 -18.60 -1.95 1.24
CA TYR A 58 -19.80 -2.72 0.88
C TYR A 58 -19.52 -3.93 0.00
N ASP A 59 -18.25 -4.18 -0.30
CA ASP A 59 -17.84 -5.39 -1.00
C ASP A 59 -17.88 -6.59 -0.05
N GLU A 60 -18.73 -7.58 -0.36
CA GLU A 60 -19.00 -8.77 0.46
C GLU A 60 -17.90 -9.84 0.40
#